data_AF-A0A447T4S0-F1
#
_entry.id   AF-A0A447T4S0-F1
#
_cell.length_a   1.000
_cell.length_b   1.000
_cell.length_c   1.000
_cell.angle_alpha   90.00
_cell.angle_beta   90.00
_cell.angle_gamma   90.00
#
_symmetry.space_group_name_H-M   'P 1'
#
loop_
_entity.id
_entity.type
_entity.pdbx_description
1 polymer ?
#
loop_
_entity_poly.entity_id
_entity_poly.type
_entity_poly.pdbx_seq_one_letter_code
_entity_poly.pdbx_strand_id
1 'polypeptide(L)'
;MARRWLPGMPPLVTACGGLASGALLMLPLAWLSWPALPPPPQAWTALLLLAAFCTALAYLIFYRLINRLGATRASGVTYLVPVFGVLWGALFLGETISAGMVLGAALILAGVLALNARR
;
A
#
# COMPACT_ATOMS: atom_id res chain seq x y z
N MET A 1 8.22 -3.90 -13.95
CA MET A 1 9.46 -3.42 -14.61
C MET A 1 10.74 -3.89 -13.92
N ALA A 2 10.87 -3.79 -12.58
CA ALA A 2 12.08 -4.21 -11.84
C ALA A 2 12.54 -5.66 -12.10
N ARG A 3 11.61 -6.62 -12.24
CA ARG A 3 11.94 -8.03 -12.58
C ARG A 3 12.71 -8.22 -13.89
N ARG A 4 12.63 -7.26 -14.83
CA ARG A 4 13.32 -7.32 -16.13
C ARG A 4 14.74 -6.77 -16.07
N TRP A 5 15.05 -5.92 -15.07
CA TRP A 5 16.31 -5.19 -14.95
C TRP A 5 17.13 -5.56 -13.70
N LEU A 6 16.53 -6.21 -12.69
CA LEU A 6 17.17 -6.69 -11.45
C LEU A 6 16.85 -8.19 -11.21
N PRO A 7 17.27 -9.09 -12.10
CA PRO A 7 17.06 -10.52 -11.90
C PRO A 7 17.86 -11.01 -10.67
N GLY A 8 17.20 -11.73 -9.76
CA GLY A 8 17.83 -12.40 -8.61
C GLY A 8 18.01 -11.57 -7.34
N MET A 9 17.67 -10.27 -7.33
CA MET A 9 17.75 -9.48 -6.10
C MET A 9 16.62 -9.83 -5.12
N PRO A 10 16.90 -9.85 -3.80
CA PRO A 10 15.87 -10.04 -2.78
C PRO A 10 14.76 -8.98 -2.97
N PRO A 11 13.48 -9.38 -2.94
CA PRO A 11 12.36 -8.46 -3.15
C PRO A 11 12.38 -7.23 -2.22
N LEU A 12 12.89 -7.40 -1.00
CA LEU A 12 13.10 -6.33 -0.02
C LEU A 12 14.04 -5.24 -0.54
N VAL A 13 15.16 -5.62 -1.16
CA VAL A 13 16.15 -4.68 -1.71
C VAL A 13 15.54 -3.85 -2.83
N THR A 14 14.72 -4.47 -3.68
CA THR A 14 14.01 -3.76 -4.75
C THR A 14 12.98 -2.78 -4.20
N ALA A 15 12.26 -3.13 -3.13
CA ALA A 15 11.34 -2.19 -2.46
C ALA A 15 12.09 -1.02 -1.81
N CYS A 16 13.14 -1.30 -1.03
CA CYS A 16 13.94 -0.27 -0.39
C CYS A 16 14.57 0.67 -1.42
N GLY A 17 15.11 0.13 -2.52
CA GLY A 17 15.65 0.92 -3.63
C GLY A 17 14.56 1.78 -4.30
N GLY A 18 13.36 1.23 -4.52
CA GLY A 18 12.23 1.98 -5.07
C GLY A 18 11.74 3.11 -4.17
N LEU A 19 11.64 2.86 -2.86
CA LEU A 19 11.24 3.88 -1.88
C LEU A 19 12.31 4.97 -1.73
N ALA A 20 13.60 4.59 -1.67
CA ALA A 20 14.70 5.54 -1.57
C ALA A 20 14.82 6.41 -2.83
N SER A 21 14.72 5.81 -4.02
CA SER A 21 14.71 6.56 -5.28
C SER A 21 13.49 7.48 -5.39
N GLY A 22 12.30 7.02 -4.99
CA GLY A 22 11.11 7.87 -4.91
C GLY A 22 11.29 9.07 -3.96
N ALA A 23 11.88 8.85 -2.78
CA ALA A 23 12.18 9.91 -1.82
C ALA A 23 13.19 10.92 -2.37
N LEU A 24 14.26 10.45 -3.03
CA LEU A 24 15.26 11.28 -3.70
C LEU A 24 14.66 12.11 -4.84
N LEU A 25 13.76 11.53 -5.63
CA LEU A 25 13.08 12.24 -6.72
C LEU A 25 12.08 13.29 -6.20
N MET A 26 11.46 13.05 -5.05
CA MET A 26 10.54 14.00 -4.41
C MET A 26 11.25 15.10 -3.62
N LEU A 27 12.53 14.92 -3.29
CA LEU A 27 13.32 15.86 -2.46
C LEU A 27 13.36 17.29 -3.02
N PRO A 28 13.58 17.53 -4.33
CA PRO A 28 13.54 18.88 -4.90
C PRO A 28 12.15 19.52 -4.80
N LEU A 29 11.09 18.73 -5.05
CA LEU A 29 9.71 19.21 -4.94
C LEU A 29 9.35 19.55 -3.50
N ALA A 30 9.77 18.73 -2.54
CA ALA A 30 9.59 19.00 -1.12
C ALA A 30 10.29 20.31 -0.70
N TRP A 31 11.46 20.59 -1.27
CA TRP A 31 12.16 21.85 -1.05
C TRP A 31 11.43 23.05 -1.65
N LEU A 32 10.97 22.95 -2.90
CA LEU A 32 10.23 24.03 -3.58
C LEU A 32 8.89 24.33 -2.91
N SER A 33 8.23 23.32 -2.35
CA SER A 33 6.92 23.42 -1.70
C SER A 33 7.00 23.44 -0.18
N TRP A 34 8.15 23.82 0.38
CA TRP A 34 8.35 23.80 1.82
C TRP A 34 7.34 24.75 2.51
N PRO A 35 6.61 24.28 3.54
CA PRO A 35 5.58 25.09 4.17
C PRO A 35 6.18 26.28 4.92
N ALA A 36 5.52 27.42 4.85
CA ALA A 36 5.92 28.65 5.54
C ALA A 36 5.90 28.50 7.08
N LEU A 37 5.05 27.61 7.59
CA LEU A 37 4.98 27.23 9.00
C LEU A 37 5.58 25.84 9.18
N PRO A 38 6.47 25.64 10.18
CA PRO A 38 7.06 24.34 10.42
C PRO A 38 5.97 23.32 10.81
N PRO A 39 6.04 22.07 10.32
CA PRO A 39 5.07 21.04 10.67
C PRO A 39 5.06 20.79 12.19
N PRO A 40 3.88 20.63 12.80
CA PRO A 40 3.79 20.35 14.23
C PRO A 40 4.38 18.97 14.56
N PRO A 41 4.82 18.73 15.82
CA PRO A 41 5.37 17.43 16.24
C PRO A 41 4.44 16.24 15.93
N GLN A 42 3.12 16.45 15.99
CA GLN A 42 2.14 15.40 15.68
C GLN A 42 2.24 14.90 14.23
N ALA A 43 2.57 15.79 13.28
CA ALA A 43 2.73 15.42 11.88
C ALA A 43 3.93 14.47 11.69
N TRP A 44 5.03 14.75 12.39
CA TRP A 44 6.21 13.88 12.39
C TRP A 44 5.92 12.51 13.01
N THR A 45 5.20 12.48 14.14
CA THR A 45 4.81 11.20 14.76
C THR A 45 3.88 10.39 13.86
N ALA A 46 2.90 11.03 13.21
CA ALA A 46 2.00 10.36 12.28
C ALA A 46 2.76 9.81 11.06
N LEU A 47 3.71 10.59 10.52
CA LEU A 47 4.58 10.17 9.43
C LEU A 47 5.42 8.95 9.81
N LEU A 48 6.05 8.96 11.00
CA LEU A 48 6.86 7.86 11.48
C LEU A 48 6.03 6.59 11.70
N LEU A 49 4.84 6.71 12.30
CA LEU A 49 3.93 5.58 12.49
C LEU A 49 3.47 5.00 11.15
N LEU A 50 3.12 5.84 10.19
CA LEU A 50 2.75 5.42 8.84
C LEU A 50 3.91 4.68 8.16
N ALA A 51 5.11 5.25 8.19
CA ALA A 51 6.30 4.65 7.58
C ALA A 51 6.68 3.31 8.23
N ALA A 52 6.63 3.21 9.56
CA ALA A 52 7.00 2.00 10.28
C ALA A 52 5.95 0.90 10.17
N PHE A 53 4.70 1.19 10.51
CA PHE A 53 3.64 0.18 10.61
C PHE A 53 2.96 -0.10 9.28
N CYS A 54 2.56 0.95 8.56
CA CYS A 54 1.79 0.79 7.32
C CYS A 54 2.68 0.48 6.11
N THR A 55 3.95 0.88 6.12
CA THR A 55 4.89 0.60 5.02
C THR A 55 5.89 -0.50 5.36
N ALA A 56 6.80 -0.27 6.30
CA ALA A 56 7.92 -1.20 6.55
C ALA A 56 7.44 -2.56 7.06
N LEU A 57 6.62 -2.58 8.12
CA LEU A 57 6.08 -3.83 8.68
C LEU A 57 5.18 -4.56 7.67
N ALA A 58 4.30 -3.84 6.98
CA ALA A 58 3.44 -4.41 5.95
C ALA A 58 4.25 -5.07 4.81
N TYR A 59 5.33 -4.43 4.35
CA TYR A 59 6.22 -4.99 3.33
C TYR A 59 6.95 -6.23 3.83
N LEU A 60 7.42 -6.24 5.08
CA LEU A 60 8.05 -7.43 5.66
C LEU A 60 7.07 -8.61 5.70
N ILE A 61 5.82 -8.39 6.10
CA ILE A 61 4.77 -9.41 6.11
C ILE A 61 4.47 -9.87 4.67
N PHE A 62 4.32 -8.93 3.73
CA PHE A 62 4.04 -9.22 2.33
C PHE A 62 5.15 -10.07 1.68
N TYR A 63 6.41 -9.73 1.92
CA TYR A 63 7.54 -10.52 1.42
C TYR A 63 7.65 -11.89 2.07
N ARG A 64 7.37 -12.00 3.37
CA ARG A 64 7.24 -13.31 4.03
C ARG A 64 6.11 -14.14 3.41
N LEU A 65 5.00 -13.52 3.04
CA LEU A 65 3.87 -14.18 2.38
C LEU A 65 4.25 -14.67 0.98
N ILE A 66 4.98 -13.85 0.20
CA ILE A 66 5.51 -14.25 -1.11
C ILE A 66 6.43 -15.47 -0.96
N ASN A 67 7.34 -15.47 0.02
CA ASN A 67 8.27 -16.57 0.24
C ASN A 67 7.56 -17.87 0.66
N ARG A 68 6.45 -17.78 1.39
CA ARG A 68 5.70 -18.97 1.87
C ARG A 68 4.64 -19.49 0.90
N LEU A 69 3.89 -18.61 0.25
CA LEU A 69 2.72 -18.96 -0.57
C LEU A 69 2.91 -18.71 -2.07
N GLY A 70 4.03 -18.09 -2.46
CA GLY A 70 4.28 -17.65 -3.83
C GLY A 70 3.62 -16.30 -4.16
N ALA A 71 4.18 -15.61 -5.15
CA ALA A 71 3.77 -14.25 -5.52
C ALA A 71 2.30 -14.13 -5.97
N THR A 72 1.76 -15.17 -6.62
CA THR A 72 0.37 -15.18 -7.10
C THR A 72 -0.61 -15.15 -5.95
N ARG A 73 -0.44 -16.02 -4.95
CA ARG A 73 -1.34 -16.08 -3.77
C ARG A 73 -1.14 -14.88 -2.86
N ALA A 74 0.11 -14.42 -2.67
CA ALA A 74 0.39 -13.23 -1.86
C ALA A 74 -0.25 -11.96 -2.42
N SER A 75 -0.30 -11.81 -3.76
CA SER A 75 -1.00 -10.71 -4.42
C SER A 75 -2.50 -10.69 -4.12
N GLY A 76 -3.08 -11.80 -3.64
CA GLY A 76 -4.48 -11.88 -3.24
C GLY A 76 -4.86 -10.91 -2.11
N VAL A 77 -3.90 -10.53 -1.26
CA VAL A 77 -4.13 -9.62 -0.12
C VAL A 77 -4.55 -8.23 -0.59
N THR A 78 -4.09 -7.76 -1.76
CA THR A 78 -4.48 -6.43 -2.26
C THR A 78 -5.94 -6.36 -2.69
N TYR A 79 -6.61 -7.50 -2.88
CA TYR A 79 -8.04 -7.53 -3.17
C TYR A 79 -8.92 -7.21 -1.97
N LEU A 80 -8.36 -7.23 -0.76
CA LEU A 80 -9.06 -6.81 0.46
C LEU A 80 -8.98 -5.30 0.69
N VAL A 81 -8.13 -4.58 -0.06
CA VAL A 81 -7.98 -3.11 0.05
C VAL A 81 -9.32 -2.37 -0.02
N PRO A 82 -10.24 -2.62 -0.97
CA PRO A 82 -11.53 -1.91 -1.01
C PRO A 82 -12.42 -2.19 0.20
N VAL A 83 -12.45 -3.45 0.69
CA VAL A 83 -13.25 -3.84 1.86
C VAL A 83 -12.76 -3.09 3.09
N PHE A 84 -11.45 -3.09 3.29
CA PHE A 84 -10.82 -2.38 4.37
C PHE A 84 -10.95 -0.86 4.20
N GLY A 85 -10.86 -0.32 2.99
CA GLY A 85 -11.10 1.10 2.71
C GLY A 85 -12.47 1.57 3.21
N VAL A 86 -13.55 0.85 2.87
CA VAL A 86 -14.91 1.16 3.35
C VAL A 86 -15.02 0.99 4.87
N LEU A 87 -14.42 -0.07 5.43
CA LEU A 87 -14.46 -0.33 6.87
C LEU A 87 -13.77 0.79 7.68
N TRP A 88 -12.56 1.18 7.28
CA TRP A 88 -11.81 2.24 7.93
C TRP A 88 -12.47 3.62 7.72
N GLY A 89 -13.03 3.90 6.54
CA GLY A 89 -13.80 5.12 6.27
C GLY A 89 -15.01 5.25 7.19
N ALA A 90 -15.78 4.17 7.36
CA ALA A 90 -16.91 4.16 8.28
C ALA A 90 -16.48 4.29 9.76
N LEU A 91 -15.42 3.58 10.16
CA LEU A 91 -15.01 3.51 11.58
C LEU A 91 -14.29 4.78 12.06
N PHE A 92 -13.38 5.34 11.25
CA PHE A 92 -12.51 6.44 11.67
C PHE A 92 -12.94 7.79 11.11
N LEU A 93 -13.52 7.84 9.90
CA LEU A 93 -13.99 9.09 9.29
C LEU A 93 -15.49 9.33 9.53
N GLY A 94 -16.21 8.34 10.06
CA GLY A 94 -17.66 8.45 10.31
C GLY A 94 -18.49 8.49 9.02
N GLU A 95 -17.95 7.98 7.91
CA GLU A 95 -18.65 7.96 6.63
C GLU A 95 -19.83 6.99 6.67
N THR A 96 -20.97 7.42 6.14
CA THR A 96 -22.13 6.55 6.00
C THR A 96 -21.92 5.54 4.88
N ILE A 97 -21.99 4.26 5.21
CA ILE A 97 -21.84 3.18 4.22
C ILE A 97 -23.05 3.21 3.29
N SER A 98 -22.86 3.77 2.09
CA SER A 98 -23.90 3.81 1.07
C SER A 98 -24.01 2.47 0.35
N ALA A 99 -25.20 2.19 -0.21
CA ALA A 99 -25.40 1.01 -1.07
C ALA A 99 -24.42 0.98 -2.26
N GLY A 100 -24.02 2.15 -2.78
CA GLY A 100 -23.04 2.27 -3.85
C GLY A 100 -21.64 1.78 -3.45
N MET A 101 -21.19 2.07 -2.23
CA MET A 101 -19.90 1.59 -1.70
C MET A 101 -19.89 0.06 -1.57
N VAL A 102 -20.99 -0.50 -1.07
CA VAL A 102 -21.14 -1.96 -0.93
C VAL A 102 -21.16 -2.64 -2.30
N LEU A 103 -21.91 -2.10 -3.25
CA LEU A 103 -21.96 -2.62 -4.63
C LEU A 103 -20.59 -2.52 -5.32
N GLY A 104 -19.88 -1.41 -5.15
CA GLY A 104 -18.52 -1.24 -5.69
C GLY A 104 -17.53 -2.25 -5.10
N ALA A 105 -17.53 -2.42 -3.78
CA ALA A 105 -16.70 -3.42 -3.12
C ALA A 105 -17.04 -4.85 -3.58
N ALA A 106 -18.33 -5.18 -3.66
CA ALA A 106 -18.80 -6.48 -4.16
C ALA A 106 -18.38 -6.73 -5.61
N LEU A 107 -18.46 -5.72 -6.48
CA LEU A 107 -18.05 -5.81 -7.88
C LEU A 107 -16.54 -6.08 -8.01
N ILE A 108 -15.71 -5.40 -7.22
CA ILE A 108 -14.26 -5.63 -7.21
C ILE A 108 -13.96 -7.06 -6.76
N LEU A 109 -14.57 -7.52 -5.66
CA LEU A 109 -14.37 -8.88 -5.16
C LEU A 109 -14.83 -9.94 -6.17
N ALA A 110 -15.98 -9.73 -6.81
CA ALA A 110 -16.50 -10.63 -7.84
C ALA A 110 -15.58 -10.70 -9.06
N GLY A 111 -15.07 -9.56 -9.54
CA GLY A 111 -14.12 -9.49 -10.65
C GLY A 111 -12.83 -10.25 -10.33
N VAL A 112 -12.31 -10.10 -9.11
CA VAL A 112 -11.14 -10.82 -8.62
C VAL A 112 -11.39 -12.33 -8.56
N LEU A 113 -12.51 -12.75 -7.98
CA LEU A 113 -12.88 -14.17 -7.88
C LEU A 113 -12.98 -14.80 -9.26
N ALA A 114 -13.63 -14.12 -10.22
CA ALA A 114 -13.73 -14.59 -11.59
C ALA A 114 -12.36 -14.72 -12.29
N LEU A 115 -11.43 -13.81 -11.99
CA LEU A 115 -10.07 -13.84 -12.55
C LEU A 115 -9.23 -14.98 -11.97
N ASN A 116 -9.40 -15.26 -10.68
CA ASN A 116 -8.70 -16.33 -9.99
C ASN A 116 -9.30 -17.72 -10.29
N ALA A 117 -10.61 -17.82 -10.53
CA ALA A 117 -11.29 -19.07 -10.90
C ALA A 117 -10.98 -19.56 -12.32
N ARG A 118 -10.39 -18.71 -13.18
CA ARG A 118 -9.99 -19.05 -14.56
C ARG A 118 -8.54 -19.57 -14.66
N ARG A 119 -7.85 -19.76 -13.54
CA ARG A 119 -6.49 -20.32 -13.44
C ARG A 119 -6.49 -21.57 -12.60
#